data_AF-A0A1E7IH07-F1
#
_entry.id   AF-A0A1E7IH07-F1
#
_cell.length_a   1.000
_cell.length_b   1.000
_cell.length_c   1.000
_cell.angle_alpha   90.00
_cell.angle_beta   90.00
_cell.angle_gamma   90.00
#
_symmetry.space_group_name_H-M   'P 1'
#
loop_
_entity.id
_entity.type
_entity.pdbx_description
1 polymer ?
#
loop_
_entity_poly.entity_id
_entity_poly.type
_entity_poly.pdbx_seq_one_letter_code
_entity_poly.pdbx_strand_id
1 'polypeptide(L)'
;MHTKATYQELEQRVKELEKEAAKCKMREEVLRTSEAKYRELVQNVNSIILRRDTKGNVTFFNEFAQNFFGFHEDEILGQNVVGKIVPKSDSSGQDLEAMIEDIGRQPEKYINNENENIRCNGERVWISWTNKGIIDDNGHIAEIMCIGNDITRRKRAEEEREELILELEDALAQVKTLRGLLPICTNCKKIRDDRGYWNQIEVYIRDHSEAEFSHSICPECAKKLYPEFYNRNSKELRKHRTNKD
;
A
#
# COMPACT_ATOMS: atom_id res chain seq x y z
N MET A 1 51.25 54.75 -45.37
CA MET A 1 50.10 53.88 -45.74
C MET A 1 49.93 52.66 -44.82
N HIS A 2 50.98 52.14 -44.17
CA HIS A 2 50.87 50.96 -43.28
C HIS A 2 50.02 51.13 -42.01
N THR A 3 49.98 52.32 -41.39
CA THR A 3 49.30 52.56 -40.10
C THR A 3 47.76 52.58 -40.19
N LYS A 4 47.22 52.90 -41.37
CA LYS A 4 45.77 52.97 -41.59
C LYS A 4 45.15 51.58 -41.75
N ALA A 5 45.91 50.65 -42.34
CA ALA A 5 45.52 49.24 -42.49
C ALA A 5 45.48 48.52 -41.12
N THR A 6 46.45 48.82 -40.23
CA THR A 6 46.51 48.23 -38.88
C THR A 6 45.39 48.72 -37.98
N TYR A 7 44.97 49.98 -38.11
CA TYR A 7 43.84 50.52 -37.35
C TYR A 7 42.51 49.90 -37.79
N GLN A 8 42.31 49.71 -39.09
CA GLN A 8 41.12 49.02 -39.62
C GLN A 8 41.06 47.55 -39.21
N GLU A 9 42.19 46.84 -39.20
CA GLU A 9 42.25 45.46 -38.69
C GLU A 9 41.92 45.39 -37.19
N LEU A 10 42.37 46.37 -36.40
CA LEU A 10 42.06 46.43 -34.97
C LEU A 10 40.55 46.68 -34.73
N GLU A 11 39.95 47.62 -35.48
CA GLU A 11 38.51 47.89 -35.43
C GLU A 11 37.67 46.66 -35.83
N GLN A 12 38.12 45.91 -36.84
CA GLN A 12 37.48 44.67 -37.27
C GLN A 12 37.48 43.63 -36.14
N ARG A 13 38.62 43.48 -35.45
CA ARG A 13 38.84 42.49 -34.40
C ARG A 13 38.12 42.83 -33.10
N VAL A 14 38.02 44.12 -32.76
CA VAL A 14 37.17 44.60 -31.65
C VAL A 14 35.71 44.27 -31.92
N LYS A 15 35.20 44.53 -33.14
CA LYS A 15 33.84 44.15 -33.52
C LYS A 15 33.57 42.65 -33.45
N GLU A 16 34.54 41.82 -33.85
CA GLU A 16 34.41 40.37 -33.74
C GLU A 16 34.34 39.90 -32.28
N LEU A 17 35.23 40.42 -31.43
CA LEU A 17 35.24 40.11 -29.99
C LEU A 17 33.97 40.58 -29.28
N GLU A 18 33.45 41.77 -29.61
CA GLU A 18 32.19 42.27 -29.08
C GLU A 18 31.02 41.35 -29.47
N LYS A 19 31.03 40.84 -30.70
CA LYS A 19 30.01 39.90 -31.19
C LYS A 19 30.11 38.53 -30.50
N GLU A 20 31.31 38.02 -30.25
CA GLU A 20 31.52 36.79 -29.48
C GLU A 20 31.13 36.94 -28.01
N ALA A 21 31.48 38.07 -27.38
CA ALA A 21 31.11 38.37 -26.00
C ALA A 21 29.59 38.49 -25.83
N ALA A 22 28.91 39.15 -26.78
CA ALA A 22 27.44 39.22 -26.80
C ALA A 22 26.81 37.83 -26.96
N LYS A 23 27.39 36.97 -27.81
CA LYS A 23 26.91 35.60 -28.03
C LYS A 23 27.14 34.70 -26.81
N CYS A 24 28.24 34.87 -26.09
CA CYS A 24 28.50 34.17 -24.83
C CYS A 24 27.51 34.58 -23.74
N LYS A 25 27.31 35.90 -23.54
CA LYS A 25 26.30 36.40 -22.58
C LYS A 25 24.90 35.87 -22.87
N MET A 26 24.49 35.87 -24.15
CA MET A 26 23.18 35.36 -24.54
C MET A 26 23.02 33.86 -24.23
N ARG A 27 24.07 33.05 -24.45
CA ARG A 27 24.06 31.63 -24.10
C ARG A 27 23.99 31.41 -22.60
N GLU A 28 24.73 32.21 -21.84
CA GLU A 28 24.78 32.14 -20.39
C GLU A 28 23.44 32.54 -19.76
N GLU A 29 22.77 33.58 -20.25
CA GLU A 29 21.41 33.95 -19.82
C GLU A 29 20.37 32.90 -20.17
N VAL A 30 20.44 32.30 -21.37
CA VAL A 30 19.54 31.22 -21.77
C VAL A 30 19.75 30.00 -20.87
N LEU A 31 21.00 29.64 -20.59
CA LEU A 31 21.34 28.53 -19.69
C LEU A 31 20.86 28.81 -18.25
N ARG A 32 21.11 30.01 -17.74
CA ARG A 32 20.67 30.42 -16.40
C ARG A 32 19.15 30.39 -16.29
N THR A 33 18.44 30.81 -17.33
CA THR A 33 16.97 30.82 -17.36
C THR A 33 16.41 29.41 -17.46
N SER A 34 17.01 28.52 -18.25
CA SER A 34 16.59 27.13 -18.33
C SER A 34 16.87 26.40 -17.02
N GLU A 35 18.04 26.59 -16.40
CA GLU A 35 18.39 26.05 -15.08
C GLU A 35 17.41 26.52 -13.99
N ALA A 36 17.06 27.81 -13.96
CA ALA A 36 16.08 28.35 -13.03
C ALA A 36 14.70 27.71 -13.22
N LYS A 37 14.23 27.56 -14.47
CA LYS A 37 12.97 26.87 -14.78
C LYS A 37 12.99 25.39 -14.39
N TYR A 38 14.08 24.68 -14.65
CA TYR A 38 14.21 23.29 -14.22
C TYR A 38 14.24 23.16 -12.71
N ARG A 39 14.95 24.06 -12.00
CA ARG A 39 14.98 24.11 -10.54
C ARG A 39 13.58 24.35 -9.97
N GLU A 40 12.83 25.27 -10.54
CA GLU A 40 11.45 25.56 -10.15
C GLU A 40 10.51 24.36 -10.39
N LEU A 41 10.62 23.67 -11.53
CA LEU A 41 9.85 22.45 -11.80
C LEU A 41 10.18 21.33 -10.81
N VAL A 42 11.47 21.16 -10.47
CA VAL A 42 11.95 20.16 -9.52
C VAL A 42 11.52 20.50 -8.08
N GLN A 43 11.49 21.78 -7.71
CA GLN A 43 11.06 22.25 -6.38
C GLN A 43 9.54 22.22 -6.18
N ASN A 44 8.75 22.41 -7.24
CA ASN A 44 7.29 22.41 -7.18
C ASN A 44 6.66 21.01 -7.21
N VAL A 45 7.45 19.96 -7.46
CA VAL A 45 6.98 18.58 -7.27
C VAL A 45 7.05 18.31 -5.76
N ASN A 46 5.92 17.91 -5.16
CA ASN A 46 5.83 17.43 -3.78
C ASN A 46 6.53 16.07 -3.59
N SER A 47 7.77 15.96 -4.08
CA SER A 47 8.59 14.76 -4.04
C SER A 47 9.94 15.10 -3.41
N ILE A 48 10.38 14.17 -2.57
CA ILE A 48 11.71 14.15 -2.00
C ILE A 48 12.69 13.88 -3.14
N ILE A 49 13.75 14.67 -3.23
CA ILE A 49 14.84 14.40 -4.17
C ILE A 49 16.14 14.42 -3.39
N LEU A 50 16.82 13.30 -3.46
CA LEU A 50 18.01 12.96 -2.69
C LEU A 50 19.02 12.38 -3.67
N ARG A 51 20.29 12.75 -3.54
CA ARG A 51 21.38 11.99 -4.11
C ARG A 51 22.35 11.55 -3.04
N ARG A 52 22.98 10.41 -3.28
CA ARG A 52 23.95 9.81 -2.38
C ARG A 52 25.01 9.06 -3.14
N ASP A 53 26.19 8.94 -2.55
CA ASP A 53 27.22 8.04 -3.05
C ASP A 53 26.81 6.56 -2.87
N THR A 54 27.63 5.66 -3.39
CA THR A 54 27.41 4.20 -3.29
C THR A 54 27.51 3.67 -1.86
N LYS A 55 28.10 4.41 -0.92
CA LYS A 55 28.18 4.08 0.50
C LYS A 55 26.97 4.57 1.29
N GLY A 56 26.11 5.39 0.68
CA GLY A 56 24.91 5.94 1.32
C GLY A 56 25.09 7.33 1.92
N ASN A 57 26.22 8.01 1.67
CA ASN A 57 26.40 9.38 2.14
C ASN A 57 25.67 10.37 1.23
N VAL A 58 24.89 11.26 1.81
CA VAL A 58 24.08 12.23 1.07
C VAL A 58 24.97 13.28 0.39
N THR A 59 24.80 13.44 -0.92
CA THR A 59 25.51 14.42 -1.75
C THR A 59 24.60 15.57 -2.17
N PHE A 60 23.28 15.36 -2.17
CA PHE A 60 22.29 16.37 -2.51
C PHE A 60 20.96 16.09 -1.80
N PHE A 61 20.27 17.15 -1.35
CA PHE A 61 18.98 17.03 -0.68
C PHE A 61 18.12 18.27 -0.97
N ASN A 62 17.01 18.09 -1.70
CA ASN A 62 16.18 19.23 -2.09
C ASN A 62 15.45 19.87 -0.89
N GLU A 63 15.00 21.11 -1.07
CA GLU A 63 14.28 21.88 -0.05
C GLU A 63 13.00 21.19 0.44
N PHE A 64 12.28 20.50 -0.46
CA PHE A 64 11.12 19.70 -0.06
C PHE A 64 11.50 18.59 0.92
N ALA A 65 12.59 17.86 0.66
CA ALA A 65 13.08 16.82 1.56
C ALA A 65 13.52 17.39 2.91
N GLN A 66 14.20 18.55 2.92
CA GLN A 66 14.55 19.26 4.15
C GLN A 66 13.32 19.55 5.01
N ASN A 67 12.29 20.15 4.39
CA ASN A 67 11.03 20.46 5.08
C ASN A 67 10.27 19.21 5.51
N PHE A 68 10.27 18.15 4.69
CA PHE A 68 9.55 16.91 4.96
C PHE A 68 10.18 16.09 6.08
N PHE A 69 11.51 15.95 6.09
CA PHE A 69 12.24 15.20 7.11
C PHE A 69 12.62 16.05 8.32
N GLY A 70 12.59 17.38 8.20
CA GLY A 70 12.93 18.33 9.24
C GLY A 70 14.44 18.45 9.51
N PHE A 71 15.29 18.13 8.52
CA PHE A 71 16.74 18.30 8.60
C PHE A 71 17.18 19.48 7.76
N HIS A 72 18.08 20.30 8.29
CA HIS A 72 18.75 21.32 7.49
C HIS A 72 19.82 20.68 6.59
N GLU A 73 20.12 21.32 5.46
CA GLU A 73 21.14 20.86 4.51
C GLU A 73 22.48 20.52 5.18
N ASP A 74 22.96 21.40 6.06
CA ASP A 74 24.24 21.22 6.78
C ASP A 74 24.26 20.02 7.74
N GLU A 75 23.10 19.53 8.18
CA GLU A 75 22.98 18.40 9.11
C GLU A 75 22.92 17.05 8.38
N ILE A 76 22.55 17.07 7.10
CA ILE A 76 22.28 15.87 6.31
C ILE A 76 23.36 15.64 5.25
N LEU A 77 23.93 16.69 4.65
CA LEU A 77 24.97 16.55 3.65
C LEU A 77 26.22 15.86 4.23
N GLY A 78 26.75 14.90 3.48
CA GLY A 78 27.87 14.05 3.87
C GLY A 78 27.55 13.00 4.94
N GLN A 79 26.36 13.03 5.56
CA GLN A 79 25.93 12.01 6.50
C GLN A 79 25.39 10.80 5.77
N ASN A 80 25.47 9.63 6.41
CA ASN A 80 24.85 8.43 5.87
C ASN A 80 23.32 8.51 6.02
N VAL A 81 22.59 8.10 4.98
CA VAL A 81 21.12 8.02 5.03
C VAL A 81 20.65 7.05 6.12
N VAL A 82 21.38 5.97 6.34
CA VAL A 82 21.11 4.99 7.41
C VAL A 82 21.45 5.62 8.76
N GLY A 83 20.50 5.57 9.68
CA GLY A 83 20.58 6.20 11.00
C GLY A 83 20.15 7.67 11.02
N LYS A 84 19.98 8.33 9.87
CA LYS A 84 19.47 9.71 9.77
C LYS A 84 18.02 9.75 9.29
N ILE A 85 17.81 9.30 8.05
CA ILE A 85 16.47 9.27 7.42
C ILE A 85 15.95 7.84 7.22
N VAL A 86 16.83 6.85 7.13
CA VAL A 86 16.47 5.43 7.04
C VAL A 86 16.87 4.75 8.36
N PRO A 87 15.95 4.14 9.12
CA PRO A 87 16.33 3.35 10.29
C PRO A 87 17.13 2.11 9.88
N LYS A 88 17.86 1.50 10.81
CA LYS A 88 18.54 0.21 10.53
C LYS A 88 17.56 -0.91 10.22
N SER A 89 16.39 -0.89 10.85
CA SER A 89 15.32 -1.86 10.58
C SER A 89 13.94 -1.19 10.54
N ASP A 90 13.07 -1.76 9.73
CA ASP A 90 11.65 -1.38 9.69
C ASP A 90 10.87 -1.99 10.86
N SER A 91 9.57 -1.69 10.95
CA SER A 91 8.69 -2.23 11.99
C SER A 91 8.44 -3.73 11.88
N SER A 92 8.74 -4.35 10.73
CA SER A 92 8.64 -5.80 10.51
C SER A 92 9.92 -6.56 10.88
N GLY A 93 11.02 -5.83 11.15
CA GLY A 93 12.33 -6.39 11.43
C GLY A 93 13.20 -6.63 10.20
N GLN A 94 12.83 -6.11 9.03
CA GLN A 94 13.66 -6.15 7.83
C GLN A 94 14.89 -5.26 8.01
N ASP A 95 16.06 -5.75 7.59
CA ASP A 95 17.32 -5.00 7.59
C ASP A 95 17.36 -4.01 6.42
N LEU A 96 17.16 -2.73 6.74
CA LEU A 96 17.19 -1.65 5.76
C LEU A 96 18.61 -1.18 5.46
N GLU A 97 19.57 -1.36 6.37
CA GLU A 97 20.99 -1.06 6.13
C GLU A 97 21.51 -1.93 4.99
N ALA A 98 21.24 -3.24 5.05
CA ALA A 98 21.54 -4.17 3.97
C ALA A 98 20.86 -3.80 2.64
N MET A 99 19.57 -3.40 2.69
CA MET A 99 18.86 -2.93 1.50
C MET A 99 19.54 -1.70 0.87
N ILE A 100 19.93 -0.72 1.69
CA ILE A 100 20.63 0.49 1.24
C ILE A 100 21.97 0.15 0.60
N GLU A 101 22.74 -0.79 1.15
CA GLU A 101 23.99 -1.25 0.55
C GLU A 101 23.74 -1.96 -0.80
N ASP A 102 22.73 -2.81 -0.88
CA ASP A 102 22.38 -3.52 -2.10
C ASP A 102 21.91 -2.57 -3.21
N ILE A 103 21.16 -1.52 -2.87
CA ILE A 103 20.85 -0.42 -3.80
C ILE A 103 22.14 0.23 -4.32
N GLY A 104 23.13 0.41 -3.45
CA GLY A 104 24.47 0.91 -3.78
C GLY A 104 25.19 0.11 -4.86
N ARG A 105 25.02 -1.22 -4.85
CA ARG A 105 25.69 -2.15 -5.76
C ARG A 105 24.87 -2.49 -7.01
N GLN A 106 23.55 -2.57 -6.87
CA GLN A 106 22.60 -3.09 -7.86
C GLN A 106 21.31 -2.25 -7.89
N PRO A 107 21.38 -0.94 -8.22
CA PRO A 107 20.23 -0.05 -8.20
C PRO A 107 19.10 -0.51 -9.14
N GLU A 108 19.42 -1.27 -10.20
CA GLU A 108 18.47 -1.84 -11.15
C GLU A 108 17.48 -2.83 -10.52
N LYS A 109 17.83 -3.49 -9.41
CA LYS A 109 16.92 -4.36 -8.67
C LYS A 109 15.92 -3.59 -7.81
N TYR A 110 16.22 -2.33 -7.53
CA TYR A 110 15.48 -1.46 -6.63
C TYR A 110 15.05 -0.18 -7.35
N ILE A 111 14.76 -0.27 -8.66
CA ILE A 111 14.27 0.88 -9.43
C ILE A 111 13.05 1.48 -8.73
N ASN A 112 12.17 0.63 -8.19
CA ASN A 112 11.08 1.05 -7.32
C ASN A 112 11.10 0.20 -6.05
N ASN A 113 11.05 0.85 -4.89
CA ASN A 113 10.90 0.16 -3.60
C ASN A 113 10.12 1.03 -2.62
N GLU A 114 9.52 0.41 -1.61
CA GLU A 114 8.87 1.11 -0.51
C GLU A 114 9.61 0.74 0.77
N ASN A 115 9.96 1.72 1.59
CA ASN A 115 10.53 1.46 2.90
C ASN A 115 10.15 2.52 3.93
N GLU A 116 10.29 2.13 5.20
CA GLU A 116 10.12 3.06 6.32
C GLU A 116 11.31 4.00 6.42
N ASN A 117 11.01 5.25 6.72
CA ASN A 117 11.95 6.32 6.98
C ASN A 117 11.57 7.01 8.29
N ILE A 118 12.49 7.79 8.84
CA ILE A 118 12.33 8.52 10.09
C ILE A 118 12.60 10.00 9.86
N ARG A 119 11.69 10.84 10.35
CA ARG A 119 11.89 12.30 10.43
C ARG A 119 12.76 12.66 11.63
N CYS A 120 13.32 13.86 11.67
CA CYS A 120 14.17 14.32 12.78
C CYS A 120 13.48 14.28 14.16
N ASN A 121 12.15 14.39 14.19
CA ASN A 121 11.32 14.29 15.39
C ASN A 121 11.06 12.83 15.85
N GLY A 122 11.55 11.82 15.11
CA GLY A 122 11.35 10.41 15.39
C GLY A 122 10.11 9.78 14.76
N GLU A 123 9.27 10.55 14.06
CA GLU A 123 8.10 10.03 13.36
C GLU A 123 8.51 9.07 12.24
N ARG A 124 7.93 7.86 12.24
CA ARG A 124 8.04 6.89 11.14
C ARG A 124 7.08 7.23 10.01
N VAL A 125 7.60 7.25 8.80
CA VAL A 125 6.88 7.55 7.57
C VAL A 125 7.24 6.53 6.50
N TRP A 126 6.29 6.26 5.60
CA TRP A 126 6.50 5.33 4.48
C TRP A 126 6.74 6.11 3.21
N ILE A 127 7.86 5.79 2.54
CA ILE A 127 8.25 6.45 1.30
C ILE A 127 8.31 5.43 0.17
N SER A 128 7.65 5.76 -0.94
CA SER A 128 7.82 5.08 -2.22
C SER A 128 8.97 5.75 -2.96
N TRP A 129 10.06 5.01 -3.14
CA TRP A 129 11.29 5.46 -3.77
C TRP A 129 11.38 4.98 -5.20
N THR A 130 11.88 5.86 -6.06
CA THR A 130 12.41 5.53 -7.37
C THR A 130 13.91 5.80 -7.39
N ASN A 131 14.73 4.77 -7.62
CA ASN A 131 16.19 4.88 -7.59
C ASN A 131 16.78 4.75 -9.00
N LYS A 132 17.79 5.58 -9.29
CA LYS A 132 18.55 5.53 -10.53
C LYS A 132 20.04 5.69 -10.24
N GLY A 133 20.83 4.68 -10.62
CA GLY A 133 22.28 4.78 -10.63
C GLY A 133 22.76 5.77 -11.70
N ILE A 134 23.66 6.66 -11.31
CA ILE A 134 24.40 7.57 -12.18
C ILE A 134 25.80 6.97 -12.34
N ILE A 135 26.18 6.77 -13.60
CA ILE A 135 27.40 6.05 -13.97
C ILE A 135 28.47 7.08 -14.34
N ASP A 136 29.71 6.84 -13.92
CA ASP A 136 30.88 7.63 -14.34
C ASP A 136 31.36 7.28 -15.76
N ASP A 137 32.37 8.00 -16.24
CA ASP A 137 32.99 7.76 -17.55
C ASP A 137 33.64 6.38 -17.67
N ASN A 138 33.92 5.70 -16.55
CA ASN A 138 34.53 4.37 -16.51
C ASN A 138 33.48 3.24 -16.50
N GLY A 139 32.19 3.56 -16.49
CA GLY A 139 31.12 2.57 -16.44
C GLY A 139 30.76 2.09 -15.03
N HIS A 140 31.28 2.71 -13.97
CA HIS A 140 30.96 2.38 -12.58
C HIS A 140 29.86 3.29 -12.03
N ILE A 141 29.05 2.77 -11.11
CA ILE A 141 28.04 3.59 -10.40
C ILE A 141 28.79 4.55 -9.47
N ALA A 142 28.66 5.85 -9.74
CA ALA A 142 29.26 6.91 -8.91
C ALA A 142 28.28 7.43 -7.85
N GLU A 143 27.01 7.55 -8.22
CA GLU A 143 25.98 8.18 -7.39
C GLU A 143 24.64 7.49 -7.63
N ILE A 144 23.73 7.60 -6.66
CA ILE A 144 22.35 7.15 -6.77
C ILE A 144 21.45 8.35 -6.59
N MET A 145 20.59 8.59 -7.57
CA MET A 145 19.52 9.55 -7.49
C MET A 145 18.25 8.85 -7.01
N CYS A 146 17.68 9.35 -5.93
CA CYS A 146 16.49 8.83 -5.27
C CYS A 146 15.38 9.89 -5.34
N ILE A 147 14.21 9.50 -5.83
CA ILE A 147 12.99 10.31 -5.81
C ILE A 147 11.98 9.63 -4.91
N GLY A 148 11.51 10.31 -3.88
CA GLY A 148 10.63 9.75 -2.85
C GLY A 148 9.27 10.43 -2.84
N ASN A 149 8.21 9.62 -2.70
CA ASN A 149 6.84 10.09 -2.48
C ASN A 149 6.31 9.56 -1.15
N ASP A 150 5.72 10.44 -0.35
CA ASP A 150 5.08 10.05 0.91
C ASP A 150 3.82 9.22 0.62
N ILE A 151 3.85 7.97 1.07
CA ILE A 151 2.73 7.03 1.01
C ILE A 151 2.23 6.63 2.41
N THR A 152 2.64 7.36 3.46
CA THR A 152 2.29 7.08 4.86
C THR A 152 0.78 6.99 5.06
N ARG A 153 0.02 7.94 4.48
CA ARG A 153 -1.45 7.91 4.56
C ARG A 153 -2.04 6.66 3.90
N ARG A 154 -1.47 6.21 2.79
CA ARG A 154 -1.92 5.01 2.09
C ARG A 154 -1.63 3.77 2.94
N LYS A 155 -0.43 3.64 3.50
CA LYS A 155 -0.04 2.52 4.35
C LYS A 155 -0.88 2.43 5.63
N ARG A 156 -1.09 3.54 6.33
CA ARG A 156 -1.97 3.58 7.51
C ARG A 156 -3.41 3.15 7.19
N ALA A 157 -3.93 3.53 6.02
CA ALA A 157 -5.26 3.12 5.59
C ALA A 157 -5.31 1.64 5.16
N GLU A 158 -4.23 1.10 4.60
CA GLU A 158 -4.08 -0.34 4.30
C GLU A 158 -4.06 -1.14 5.62
N GLU A 159 -3.28 -0.72 6.62
CA GLU A 159 -3.20 -1.33 7.96
C GLU A 159 -4.55 -1.29 8.68
N GLU A 160 -5.20 -0.13 8.77
CA GLU A 160 -6.53 0.02 9.40
C GLU A 160 -7.57 -0.89 8.72
N ARG A 161 -7.52 -0.99 7.38
CA ARG A 161 -8.42 -1.88 6.64
C ARG A 161 -8.15 -3.35 6.97
N GLU A 162 -6.90 -3.77 7.07
CA GLU A 162 -6.55 -5.14 7.44
C GLU A 162 -6.99 -5.46 8.87
N GLU A 163 -6.80 -4.54 9.82
CA GLU A 163 -7.31 -4.69 11.19
C GLU A 163 -8.83 -4.84 11.23
N LEU A 164 -9.56 -3.99 10.49
CA LEU A 164 -11.03 -4.09 10.39
C LEU A 164 -11.49 -5.39 9.72
N ILE A 165 -10.77 -5.89 8.73
CA ILE A 165 -11.07 -7.19 8.10
C ILE A 165 -10.95 -8.31 9.14
N LEU A 166 -9.87 -8.32 9.92
CA LEU A 166 -9.67 -9.32 10.97
C LEU A 166 -10.76 -9.23 12.06
N GLU A 167 -11.14 -8.02 12.47
CA GLU A 167 -12.24 -7.80 13.41
C GLU A 167 -13.59 -8.30 12.85
N LEU A 168 -13.87 -8.03 11.58
CA LEU A 168 -15.08 -8.52 10.91
C LEU A 168 -15.07 -10.05 10.77
N GLU A 169 -13.93 -10.66 10.47
CA GLU A 169 -13.79 -12.12 10.39
C GLU A 169 -14.04 -12.77 11.74
N ASP A 170 -13.50 -12.22 12.83
CA ASP A 170 -13.75 -12.70 14.18
C ASP A 170 -15.23 -12.52 14.58
N ALA A 171 -15.81 -11.35 14.30
CA ALA A 171 -17.23 -11.10 14.55
C ALA A 171 -18.13 -12.06 13.76
N LEU A 172 -17.84 -12.33 12.49
CA LEU A 172 -18.56 -13.31 11.67
C LEU A 172 -18.41 -14.74 12.22
N ALA A 173 -17.22 -15.11 12.70
CA ALA A 173 -17.01 -16.42 13.34
C ALA A 173 -17.86 -16.59 14.62
N GLN A 174 -18.19 -15.49 15.31
CA GLN A 174 -19.06 -15.49 16.48
C GLN A 174 -20.56 -15.49 16.13
N VAL A 175 -20.94 -15.17 14.88
CA VAL A 175 -22.35 -15.18 14.42
C VAL A 175 -22.75 -16.59 13.97
N LYS A 176 -23.68 -17.19 14.73
CA LYS A 176 -24.48 -18.39 14.39
C LYS A 176 -23.73 -19.71 14.21
N THR A 177 -23.00 -20.12 15.23
CA THR A 177 -22.69 -21.55 15.36
C THR A 177 -23.41 -22.15 16.56
N LEU A 178 -24.34 -23.08 16.32
CA LEU A 178 -24.86 -23.99 17.35
C LEU A 178 -23.70 -24.87 17.83
N ARG A 179 -22.85 -24.36 18.72
CA ARG A 179 -21.73 -25.09 19.33
C ARG A 179 -22.03 -25.40 20.79
N GLY A 180 -21.63 -26.59 21.24
CA GLY A 180 -21.77 -27.03 22.63
C GLY A 180 -23.02 -27.86 22.92
N LEU A 181 -23.28 -28.10 24.22
CA LEU A 181 -24.46 -28.83 24.69
C LEU A 181 -25.64 -27.87 24.85
N LEU A 182 -26.70 -28.06 24.06
CA LEU A 182 -27.93 -27.27 24.19
C LEU A 182 -28.77 -27.78 25.37
N PRO A 183 -29.09 -26.95 26.37
CA PRO A 183 -29.94 -27.34 27.48
C PRO A 183 -31.40 -27.48 27.02
N ILE A 184 -31.89 -28.72 26.93
CA ILE A 184 -33.26 -29.03 26.51
C ILE A 184 -34.13 -29.48 27.69
N CYS A 185 -35.41 -29.12 27.68
CA CYS A 185 -36.37 -29.64 28.64
C CYS A 185 -36.74 -31.09 28.27
N THR A 186 -36.53 -32.04 29.19
CA THR A 186 -36.83 -33.46 28.95
C THR A 186 -38.30 -33.70 28.59
N ASN A 187 -39.23 -32.92 29.17
CA ASN A 187 -40.67 -33.10 28.99
C ASN A 187 -41.19 -32.49 27.68
N CYS A 188 -40.88 -31.22 27.39
CA CYS A 188 -41.47 -30.48 26.26
C CYS A 188 -40.50 -30.12 25.13
N LYS A 189 -39.22 -30.51 25.23
CA LYS A 189 -38.17 -30.31 24.22
C LYS A 189 -37.85 -28.85 23.86
N LYS A 190 -38.34 -27.88 24.63
CA LYS A 190 -37.89 -26.48 24.54
C LYS A 190 -36.40 -26.37 24.84
N ILE A 191 -35.74 -25.40 24.21
CA ILE A 191 -34.32 -25.06 24.42
C ILE A 191 -34.24 -23.82 25.31
N ARG A 192 -33.34 -23.82 26.30
CA ARG A 192 -33.06 -22.64 27.12
C ARG A 192 -31.97 -21.80 26.47
N ASP A 193 -32.25 -20.51 26.25
CA ASP A 193 -31.27 -19.56 25.72
C ASP A 193 -30.30 -19.03 26.79
N ASP A 194 -29.32 -18.22 26.35
CA ASP A 194 -28.28 -17.64 27.21
C ASP A 194 -28.84 -16.64 28.24
N ARG A 195 -30.06 -16.14 28.02
CA ARG A 195 -30.77 -15.25 28.96
C ARG A 195 -31.64 -16.05 29.94
N GLY A 196 -31.70 -17.38 29.80
CA GLY A 196 -32.45 -18.28 30.66
C GLY A 196 -33.90 -18.53 30.24
N TYR A 197 -34.36 -18.01 29.11
CA TYR A 197 -35.73 -18.21 28.62
C TYR A 197 -35.88 -19.52 27.84
N TRP A 198 -37.06 -20.13 27.92
CA TRP A 198 -37.38 -21.39 27.23
C TRP A 198 -38.10 -21.16 25.91
N ASN A 199 -37.40 -21.43 24.81
CA ASN A 199 -37.85 -21.23 23.44
C ASN A 199 -38.26 -22.56 22.78
N GLN A 200 -39.17 -22.51 21.80
CA GLN A 200 -39.41 -23.66 20.92
C GLN A 200 -38.14 -24.00 20.14
N ILE A 201 -37.92 -25.29 19.88
CA ILE A 201 -36.70 -25.77 19.23
C ILE A 201 -36.53 -25.17 17.83
N GLU A 202 -37.62 -25.06 17.07
CA GLU A 202 -37.60 -24.53 15.71
C GLU A 202 -37.24 -23.04 15.69
N VAL A 203 -37.75 -22.29 16.65
CA VAL A 203 -37.45 -20.85 16.82
C VAL A 203 -35.99 -20.68 17.19
N TYR A 204 -35.53 -21.40 18.21
CA TYR A 204 -34.15 -21.31 18.68
C TYR A 204 -33.15 -21.69 17.58
N ILE A 205 -33.37 -22.80 16.88
CA ILE A 205 -32.46 -23.25 15.82
C ILE A 205 -32.46 -22.27 14.63
N ARG A 206 -33.61 -21.69 14.25
CA ARG A 206 -33.67 -20.69 13.18
C ARG A 206 -32.90 -19.42 13.54
N ASP A 207 -32.97 -18.98 14.79
CA ASP A 207 -32.29 -17.76 15.24
C ASP A 207 -30.77 -17.96 15.35
N HIS A 208 -30.32 -19.19 15.64
CA HIS A 208 -28.92 -19.51 15.94
C HIS A 208 -28.21 -20.36 14.86
N SER A 209 -28.87 -20.65 13.73
CA SER A 209 -28.29 -21.37 12.58
C SER A 209 -28.93 -20.95 11.25
N GLU A 210 -28.49 -21.54 10.15
CA GLU A 210 -29.06 -21.35 8.81
C GLU A 210 -30.19 -22.34 8.48
N ALA A 211 -30.63 -23.16 9.44
CA ALA A 211 -31.62 -24.20 9.17
C ALA A 211 -33.05 -23.64 9.00
N GLU A 212 -33.70 -24.03 7.91
CA GLU A 212 -35.13 -23.81 7.65
C GLU A 212 -35.95 -25.09 7.89
N PHE A 213 -37.13 -24.95 8.51
CA PHE A 213 -37.98 -26.07 8.85
C PHE A 213 -39.21 -26.14 7.94
N SER A 214 -39.38 -27.28 7.26
CA SER A 214 -40.66 -27.65 6.65
C SER A 214 -41.51 -28.45 7.63
N HIS A 215 -42.83 -28.27 7.57
CA HIS A 215 -43.75 -29.01 8.43
C HIS A 215 -44.39 -30.15 7.63
N SER A 216 -44.10 -31.38 8.05
CA SER A 216 -44.73 -32.58 7.50
C SER A 216 -45.16 -33.50 8.64
N ILE A 217 -46.16 -34.34 8.39
CA ILE A 217 -46.64 -35.32 9.37
C ILE A 217 -46.00 -36.67 9.01
N CYS A 218 -45.21 -37.23 9.94
CA CYS A 218 -44.61 -38.55 9.72
C CYS A 218 -45.70 -39.65 9.66
N PRO A 219 -45.43 -40.81 9.04
CA PRO A 219 -46.42 -41.87 8.86
C PRO A 219 -47.07 -42.36 10.17
N GLU A 220 -46.31 -42.43 11.27
CA GLU A 220 -46.81 -42.85 12.57
C GLU A 220 -47.82 -41.85 13.15
N CYS A 221 -47.45 -40.55 13.14
CA CYS A 221 -48.34 -39.48 13.56
C CYS A 221 -49.57 -39.39 12.66
N ALA A 222 -49.41 -39.56 11.34
CA ALA A 222 -50.54 -39.57 10.40
C ALA A 222 -51.52 -40.71 10.70
N LYS A 223 -51.01 -41.92 10.99
CA LYS A 223 -51.84 -43.06 11.36
C LYS A 223 -52.57 -42.87 12.69
N LYS A 224 -51.95 -42.16 13.64
CA LYS A 224 -52.54 -41.87 14.96
C LYS A 224 -53.58 -40.75 14.92
N LEU A 225 -53.29 -39.68 14.18
CA LEU A 225 -54.12 -38.48 14.12
C LEU A 225 -55.24 -38.59 13.07
N TYR A 226 -55.00 -39.34 11.99
CA TYR A 226 -55.91 -39.52 10.86
C TYR A 226 -56.07 -41.01 10.48
N PRO A 227 -56.45 -41.89 11.43
CA PRO A 227 -56.53 -43.33 11.20
C PRO A 227 -57.49 -43.71 10.06
N GLU A 228 -58.59 -42.96 9.89
CA GLU A 228 -59.56 -43.18 8.81
C GLU A 228 -59.01 -42.92 7.39
N PHE A 229 -58.13 -41.93 7.23
CA PHE A 229 -57.50 -41.62 5.94
C PHE A 229 -56.32 -42.56 5.64
N TYR A 230 -55.60 -42.98 6.68
CA TYR A 230 -54.46 -43.88 6.54
C TYR A 230 -54.90 -45.29 6.09
N ASN A 231 -56.01 -45.79 6.63
CA ASN A 231 -56.53 -47.13 6.29
C ASN A 231 -57.26 -47.17 4.94
N ARG A 232 -57.80 -46.05 4.44
CA ARG A 232 -58.45 -45.98 3.11
C ARG A 232 -57.44 -46.13 1.97
N ASN A 233 -56.25 -45.54 2.09
CA ASN A 233 -55.21 -45.61 1.05
C ASN A 233 -54.68 -47.04 0.83
N SER A 234 -54.73 -47.92 1.84
CA SER A 234 -54.33 -49.33 1.65
C SER A 234 -55.30 -50.14 0.77
N LYS A 235 -56.58 -49.72 0.68
CA LYS A 235 -57.60 -50.40 -0.13
C LYS A 235 -57.79 -49.80 -1.53
N GLU A 236 -57.53 -48.51 -1.74
CA GLU A 236 -57.66 -47.87 -3.07
C GLU A 236 -56.38 -47.92 -3.92
N LEU A 237 -55.18 -47.83 -3.33
CA LEU A 237 -53.92 -47.98 -4.09
C LEU A 237 -53.73 -49.37 -4.70
N ARG A 238 -54.42 -50.39 -4.15
CA ARG A 238 -54.47 -51.74 -4.74
C ARG A 238 -55.41 -51.86 -5.93
N LYS A 239 -56.42 -50.98 -6.08
CA LYS A 239 -57.37 -51.03 -7.21
C LYS A 239 -56.85 -50.35 -8.48
N HIS A 240 -55.97 -49.37 -8.36
CA HIS A 240 -55.43 -48.65 -9.53
C HIS A 240 -54.18 -49.28 -10.17
N ARG A 241 -53.62 -50.36 -9.60
CA ARG A 241 -52.50 -51.11 -10.21
C ARG A 241 -52.92 -52.31 -11.07
N THR A 242 -54.20 -52.66 -11.13
CA THR A 242 -54.68 -53.86 -11.86
C THR A 242 -55.53 -53.56 -13.10
N ASN A 243 -55.54 -52.32 -13.62
CA ASN A 243 -56.24 -51.98 -14.87
C ASN A 243 -55.34 -51.14 -15.79
N LYS A 244 -54.20 -51.72 -16.18
CA LYS A 244 -53.40 -51.22 -17.29
C LYS A 244 -52.77 -52.41 -18.02
N ASP A 245 -53.64 -53.22 -18.61
CA ASP A 245 -53.40 -54.05 -19.80
C ASP A 245 -54.53 -53.71 -20.79
#